data_AF-A0A1A6GJT4-F1
#
_entry.id   AF-A0A1A6GJT4-F1
#
_cell.length_a   1.000
_cell.length_b   1.000
_cell.length_c   1.000
_cell.angle_alpha   90.00
_cell.angle_beta   90.00
_cell.angle_gamma   90.00
#
_symmetry.space_group_name_H-M   'P 1'
#
loop_
_entity.id
_entity.type
_entity.pdbx_description
1 polymer ?
#
loop_
_entity_poly.entity_id
_entity_poly.type
_entity_poly.pdbx_seq_one_letter_code
_entity_poly.pdbx_strand_id
1 'polypeptide(L)'
;MVSLVLHFNWSWVGLAISDDDQGIQFLSDLRGETEVKRVCLAFVISTWSYSSQELKCIITKIETSSTNVIIIYGDTYSTLAVCFRMWRSQGIQRIWVTTSQWDATTSKRDYTLDSFHGTLAFAHHHAEISGLKNYVQILNPSKFTDIFLRGLGWMYFSCEALTSNCKTLENCSLNISLEWLMMQSFDMAFSDDGYDVYNAVYAIAHALHETLLQQVENQPINTLTALDSDCSL
;
A
#
# COMPACT_ATOMS: atom_id res chain seq x y z
N MET A 1 6.92 6.30 -14.58
CA MET A 1 5.88 7.35 -14.67
C MET A 1 5.97 8.20 -15.94
N VAL A 2 7.09 8.87 -16.25
CA VAL A 2 7.18 9.76 -17.43
C VAL A 2 6.86 9.07 -18.76
N SER A 3 7.23 7.79 -18.93
CA SER A 3 6.87 7.03 -20.15
C SER A 3 5.35 6.91 -20.35
N LEU A 4 4.55 6.84 -19.28
CA LEU A 4 3.08 6.85 -19.36
C LEU A 4 2.57 8.21 -19.82
N VAL A 5 3.14 9.29 -19.29
CA VAL A 5 2.82 10.67 -19.68
C VAL A 5 3.06 10.88 -21.18
N LEU A 6 4.17 10.36 -21.70
CA LEU A 6 4.49 10.39 -23.12
C LEU A 6 3.56 9.50 -23.95
N HIS A 7 3.21 8.31 -23.46
CA HIS A 7 2.32 7.39 -24.17
C HIS A 7 0.96 8.04 -24.49
N PHE A 8 0.43 8.84 -23.56
CA PHE A 8 -0.81 9.60 -23.75
C PHE A 8 -0.62 11.00 -24.34
N ASN A 9 0.60 11.35 -24.76
CA ASN A 9 0.95 12.66 -25.33
C ASN A 9 0.60 13.86 -24.43
N TRP A 10 0.70 13.70 -23.12
CA TRP A 10 0.48 14.81 -22.19
C TRP A 10 1.72 15.69 -22.09
N SER A 11 1.64 16.93 -22.58
CA SER A 11 2.74 17.89 -22.53
C SER A 11 2.80 18.70 -21.22
N TRP A 12 1.69 18.77 -20.50
CA TRP A 12 1.57 19.49 -19.23
C TRP A 12 0.96 18.57 -18.17
N VAL A 13 1.60 18.49 -17.01
CA VAL A 13 1.11 17.72 -15.86
C VAL A 13 1.24 18.55 -14.59
N GLY A 14 0.28 18.40 -13.67
CA GLY A 14 0.41 18.87 -12.30
C GLY A 14 1.15 17.83 -11.46
N LEU A 15 1.82 18.27 -10.40
CA LEU A 15 2.49 17.38 -9.46
C LEU A 15 2.10 17.75 -8.02
N ALA A 16 1.74 16.75 -7.23
CA ALA A 16 1.56 16.86 -5.79
C ALA A 16 2.43 15.81 -5.09
N ILE A 17 3.25 16.26 -4.15
CA ILE A 17 4.21 15.42 -3.41
C ILE A 17 4.01 15.54 -1.90
N SER A 18 4.37 14.50 -1.16
CA SER A 18 4.58 14.59 0.29
C SER A 18 5.74 15.54 0.58
N ASP A 19 5.66 16.27 1.69
CA ASP A 19 6.72 17.17 2.16
C ASP A 19 7.75 16.40 3.01
N ASP A 20 8.35 15.38 2.40
CA ASP A 20 9.38 14.52 2.99
C ASP A 20 10.51 14.27 1.99
N ASP A 21 11.59 13.62 2.47
CA ASP A 21 12.77 13.34 1.65
C ASP A 21 12.42 12.52 0.41
N GLN A 22 11.46 11.60 0.51
CA GLN A 22 11.02 10.77 -0.62
C GLN A 22 10.30 11.59 -1.69
N GLY A 23 9.39 12.48 -1.29
CA GLY A 23 8.67 13.37 -2.19
C GLY A 23 9.60 14.39 -2.87
N ILE A 24 10.56 14.94 -2.12
CA ILE A 24 11.57 15.87 -2.66
C ILE A 24 12.49 15.15 -3.66
N GLN A 25 12.96 13.95 -3.32
CA GLN A 25 13.78 13.13 -4.23
C GLN A 25 13.01 12.81 -5.51
N PHE A 26 11.76 12.39 -5.39
CA PHE A 26 10.90 12.10 -6.54
C PHE A 26 10.70 13.33 -7.45
N LEU A 27 10.49 14.51 -6.88
CA LEU A 27 10.41 15.76 -7.66
C LEU A 27 11.69 16.02 -8.45
N SER A 28 12.85 15.80 -7.83
CA SER A 28 14.15 15.97 -8.49
C SER A 28 14.29 15.01 -9.67
N ASP A 29 14.01 13.72 -9.46
CA ASP A 29 14.13 12.69 -10.48
C ASP A 29 13.13 12.91 -11.63
N LEU A 30 11.88 13.26 -11.29
CA LEU A 30 10.86 13.55 -12.28
C LEU A 30 11.23 14.78 -13.12
N ARG A 31 11.77 15.84 -12.53
CA ARG A 31 12.25 17.01 -13.27
C ARG A 31 13.35 16.64 -14.26
N GLY A 32 14.35 15.89 -13.81
CA GLY A 32 15.44 15.43 -14.69
C GLY A 32 14.92 14.69 -15.92
N GLU A 33 13.96 13.78 -15.73
CA GLU A 33 13.37 13.02 -16.83
C GLU A 33 12.44 13.85 -17.73
N THR A 34 11.61 14.73 -17.14
CA THR A 34 10.63 15.52 -17.88
C THR A 34 11.26 16.64 -18.71
N GLU A 35 12.35 17.25 -18.23
CA GLU A 35 13.12 18.26 -18.97
C GLU A 35 13.69 17.69 -20.27
N VAL A 36 14.29 16.49 -20.20
CA VAL A 36 14.83 15.77 -21.37
C VAL A 36 13.71 15.43 -22.37
N LYS A 37 12.52 15.08 -21.86
CA LYS A 37 11.38 14.60 -22.65
C LYS A 37 10.38 15.70 -23.04
N ARG A 38 10.69 16.97 -22.77
CA ARG A 38 9.86 18.16 -23.08
C ARG A 38 8.44 18.09 -22.49
N VAL A 39 8.32 17.55 -21.29
CA VAL A 39 7.10 17.58 -20.48
C VAL A 39 7.23 18.70 -19.46
N CYS A 40 6.21 19.55 -19.32
CA CYS A 40 6.21 20.66 -18.40
C CYS A 40 5.40 20.35 -17.13
N LEU A 41 5.95 20.72 -15.97
CA LEU A 41 5.19 20.75 -14.72
C LEU A 41 4.40 22.07 -14.65
N ALA A 42 3.08 21.99 -14.80
CA ALA A 42 2.19 23.16 -14.73
C ALA A 42 2.17 23.77 -13.31
N PHE A 43 2.26 22.91 -12.31
CA PHE A 43 2.44 23.28 -10.92
C PHE A 43 3.08 22.15 -10.15
N VAL A 44 3.71 22.52 -9.04
CA VAL A 44 4.11 21.60 -7.97
C VAL A 44 3.37 22.03 -6.70
N ILE A 45 2.85 21.06 -5.96
CA ILE A 45 2.25 21.19 -4.64
C ILE A 45 3.07 20.31 -3.69
N SER A 46 3.57 20.90 -2.61
CA SER A 46 4.06 20.19 -1.44
C SER A 46 3.35 20.82 -0.24
N THR A 47 2.85 20.01 0.69
CA THR A 47 2.20 20.54 1.89
C THR A 47 2.53 19.70 3.11
N TRP A 48 2.98 20.37 4.17
CA TRP A 48 3.20 19.83 5.50
C TRP A 48 2.09 20.22 6.48
N SER A 49 1.23 21.18 6.10
CA SER A 49 0.27 21.83 6.98
C SER A 49 -1.16 21.81 6.41
N TYR A 50 -2.15 21.84 7.32
CA TYR A 50 -3.58 21.88 7.02
C TYR A 50 -4.21 23.24 7.27
N SER A 51 -3.42 24.31 7.20
CA SER A 51 -3.99 25.64 7.40
C SER A 51 -5.08 25.88 6.34
N SER A 52 -6.22 26.41 6.78
CA SER A 52 -7.39 26.59 5.90
C SER A 52 -7.09 27.48 4.70
N GLN A 53 -6.11 28.38 4.83
CA GLN A 53 -5.68 29.28 3.77
C GLN A 53 -4.76 28.59 2.74
N GLU A 54 -3.83 27.74 3.17
CA GLU A 54 -3.00 26.95 2.25
C GLU A 54 -3.84 25.97 1.45
N LEU A 55 -4.76 25.28 2.12
CA LEU A 55 -5.68 24.34 1.47
C LEU A 55 -6.53 25.01 0.39
N LYS A 56 -7.08 26.20 0.68
CA LYS A 56 -7.81 27.01 -0.32
C LYS A 56 -6.91 27.39 -1.49
N CYS A 57 -5.68 27.84 -1.23
CA CYS A 57 -4.72 28.20 -2.28
C CYS A 57 -4.42 27.01 -3.21
N ILE A 58 -4.20 25.83 -2.63
CA ILE A 58 -3.93 24.59 -3.37
C ILE A 58 -5.12 24.21 -4.25
N ILE A 59 -6.35 24.22 -3.69
CA ILE A 59 -7.57 23.94 -4.46
C ILE A 59 -7.71 24.90 -5.63
N THR A 60 -7.60 26.21 -5.36
CA THR A 60 -7.68 27.23 -6.43
C THR A 60 -6.61 27.00 -7.50
N LYS A 61 -5.39 26.62 -7.11
CA LYS A 61 -4.29 26.31 -8.06
C LYS A 61 -4.63 25.11 -8.95
N ILE A 62 -5.23 24.06 -8.38
CA ILE A 62 -5.66 22.88 -9.14
C ILE A 62 -6.82 23.24 -10.08
N GLU A 63 -7.83 23.98 -9.62
CA GLU A 63 -9.02 24.33 -10.40
C GLU A 63 -8.70 25.30 -11.55
N THR A 64 -7.85 26.30 -11.30
CA THR A 64 -7.47 27.29 -12.31
C THR A 64 -6.48 26.76 -13.34
N SER A 65 -5.82 25.64 -13.07
CA SER A 65 -4.88 25.03 -14.01
C SER A 65 -5.61 24.41 -15.20
N SER A 66 -5.04 24.61 -16.39
CA SER A 66 -5.48 23.96 -17.63
C SER A 66 -5.02 22.50 -17.74
N THR A 67 -4.14 22.02 -16.85
CA THR A 67 -3.72 20.61 -16.86
C THR A 67 -4.85 19.71 -16.38
N ASN A 68 -5.12 18.66 -17.15
CA ASN A 68 -6.09 17.65 -16.75
C ASN A 68 -5.46 16.50 -15.96
N VAL A 69 -4.13 16.39 -15.99
CA VAL A 69 -3.41 15.27 -15.40
C VAL A 69 -2.65 15.76 -14.18
N ILE A 70 -2.81 15.05 -13.06
CA ILE A 70 -2.10 15.34 -11.82
C ILE A 70 -1.42 14.07 -11.35
N ILE A 71 -0.09 14.14 -11.28
CA ILE A 71 0.75 13.14 -10.67
C ILE A 71 0.74 13.35 -9.16
N ILE A 72 0.51 12.28 -8.41
CA ILE A 72 0.57 12.27 -6.95
C ILE A 72 1.61 11.25 -6.54
N TYR A 73 2.48 11.64 -5.62
CA TYR A 73 3.52 10.75 -5.10
C TYR A 73 3.78 11.08 -3.63
N GLY A 74 3.92 10.05 -2.79
CA GLY A 74 4.27 10.23 -1.38
C GLY A 74 3.63 9.20 -0.48
N ASP A 75 3.80 9.43 0.83
CA ASP A 75 3.28 8.56 1.89
C ASP A 75 1.76 8.73 2.11
N THR A 76 1.07 7.61 2.29
CA THR A 76 -0.39 7.50 2.56
C THR A 76 -0.77 7.95 3.97
N TYR A 77 0.19 8.08 4.86
CA TYR A 77 0.04 8.63 6.20
C TYR A 77 0.39 10.13 6.26
N SER A 78 0.83 10.73 5.14
CA SER A 78 1.22 12.13 5.09
C SER A 78 0.04 13.10 4.97
N THR A 79 0.34 14.40 5.13
CA THR A 79 -0.60 15.50 4.91
C THR A 79 -1.25 15.47 3.53
N LEU A 80 -0.51 14.98 2.53
CA LEU A 80 -0.99 14.86 1.16
C LEU A 80 -2.16 13.85 1.05
N ALA A 81 -2.19 12.78 1.85
CA ALA A 81 -3.29 11.81 1.86
C ALA A 81 -4.64 12.41 2.28
N VAL A 82 -4.60 13.33 3.25
CA VAL A 82 -5.80 14.05 3.68
C VAL A 82 -6.20 15.10 2.63
N CYS A 83 -5.24 15.80 2.02
CA CYS A 83 -5.53 16.71 0.91
C CYS A 83 -6.20 15.97 -0.26
N PHE A 84 -5.71 14.79 -0.62
CA PHE A 84 -6.28 13.93 -1.65
C PHE A 84 -7.74 13.56 -1.36
N ARG A 85 -8.03 13.11 -0.13
CA ARG A 85 -9.41 12.83 0.32
C ARG A 85 -10.30 14.07 0.29
N MET A 86 -9.75 15.25 0.54
CA MET A 86 -10.49 16.50 0.45
C MET A 86 -10.75 16.92 -0.99
N TRP A 87 -9.79 16.76 -1.92
CA TRP A 87 -10.03 17.02 -3.35
C TRP A 87 -11.15 16.15 -3.91
N ARG A 88 -11.26 14.91 -3.40
CA ARG A 88 -12.39 14.00 -3.64
C ARG A 88 -13.71 14.52 -3.13
N SER A 89 -13.77 15.00 -1.89
CA SER A 89 -15.02 15.55 -1.34
C SER A 89 -15.47 16.84 -2.03
N GLN A 90 -14.53 17.61 -2.60
CA GLN A 90 -14.82 18.80 -3.41
C GLN A 90 -15.24 18.46 -4.85
N GLY A 91 -15.16 17.19 -5.27
CA GLY A 91 -15.54 16.77 -6.62
C GLY A 91 -14.61 17.25 -7.73
N ILE A 92 -13.33 17.52 -7.41
CA ILE A 92 -12.33 17.93 -8.40
C ILE A 92 -12.10 16.80 -9.40
N GLN A 93 -12.49 17.02 -10.66
CA GLN A 93 -12.35 16.03 -11.73
C GLN A 93 -11.04 16.23 -12.49
N ARG A 94 -10.11 15.29 -12.31
CA ARG A 94 -8.82 15.23 -12.99
C ARG A 94 -8.45 13.78 -13.28
N ILE A 95 -7.50 13.58 -14.20
CA ILE A 95 -6.85 12.28 -14.39
C ILE A 95 -5.74 12.19 -13.34
N TRP A 96 -5.99 11.38 -12.32
CA TRP A 96 -5.04 11.14 -11.25
C TRP A 96 -4.07 10.04 -11.67
N VAL A 97 -2.77 10.29 -11.53
CA VAL A 97 -1.72 9.30 -11.76
C VAL A 97 -0.92 9.15 -10.49
N THR A 98 -0.87 7.96 -9.91
CA THR A 98 -0.32 7.75 -8.57
C THR A 98 0.39 6.40 -8.42
N THR A 99 0.97 6.12 -7.25
CA THR A 99 1.40 4.77 -6.85
C THR A 99 0.25 4.03 -6.17
N SER A 100 0.26 2.69 -6.23
CA SER A 100 -0.70 1.75 -5.63
C SER A 100 -0.99 1.98 -4.15
N GLN A 101 -0.04 2.60 -3.44
CA GLN A 101 -0.19 2.93 -2.02
C GLN A 101 -1.34 3.91 -1.78
N TRP A 102 -1.57 4.84 -2.71
CA TRP A 102 -2.65 5.81 -2.61
C TRP A 102 -3.96 5.08 -2.76
N ASP A 103 -4.58 4.84 -1.60
CA ASP A 103 -5.82 4.13 -1.36
C ASP A 103 -6.97 4.73 -2.21
N ALA A 104 -6.93 4.45 -3.50
CA ALA A 104 -7.94 4.73 -4.50
C ALA A 104 -8.99 3.62 -4.48
N THR A 105 -9.10 2.88 -3.37
CA THR A 105 -10.16 1.92 -3.16
C THR A 105 -11.41 2.69 -2.77
N THR A 106 -12.28 2.86 -3.76
CA THR A 106 -13.71 3.01 -3.53
C THR A 106 -14.13 1.91 -2.56
N SER A 107 -14.73 2.25 -1.42
CA SER A 107 -15.51 1.25 -0.71
C SER A 107 -16.48 0.69 -1.75
N LYS A 108 -16.52 -0.65 -1.95
CA LYS A 108 -17.38 -1.29 -2.96
C LYS A 108 -18.88 -0.98 -2.81
N ARG A 109 -19.26 -0.20 -1.80
CA ARG A 109 -20.63 0.25 -1.53
C ARG A 109 -20.99 1.58 -2.19
N ASP A 110 -20.00 2.38 -2.61
CA ASP A 110 -20.27 3.62 -3.35
C ASP A 110 -20.24 3.34 -4.85
N TYR A 111 -21.38 2.96 -5.40
CA TYR A 111 -21.62 2.87 -6.86
C TYR A 111 -21.69 4.26 -7.53
N THR A 112 -21.40 5.33 -6.79
CA THR A 112 -21.30 6.68 -7.33
C THR A 112 -19.96 6.81 -8.05
N LEU A 113 -20.00 7.15 -9.34
CA LEU A 113 -18.83 7.57 -10.09
C LEU A 113 -18.28 8.86 -9.45
N ASP A 114 -17.36 8.71 -8.50
CA ASP A 114 -16.70 9.83 -7.84
C ASP A 114 -15.66 10.47 -8.78
N SER A 115 -15.11 11.62 -8.38
CA SER A 115 -14.14 12.37 -9.20
C SER A 115 -12.78 11.69 -9.36
N PHE A 116 -12.61 10.48 -8.82
CA PHE A 116 -11.42 9.64 -8.88
C PHE A 116 -11.62 8.41 -9.76
N HIS A 117 -12.81 8.24 -10.35
CA HIS A 117 -13.03 7.25 -11.39
C HIS A 117 -12.07 7.49 -12.57
N GLY A 118 -11.33 6.45 -12.96
CA GLY A 118 -10.30 6.55 -14.01
C GLY A 118 -8.89 6.90 -13.52
N THR A 119 -8.62 6.79 -12.21
CA THR A 119 -7.26 6.92 -11.66
C THR A 119 -6.33 5.85 -12.21
N LEU A 120 -5.11 6.23 -12.60
CA LEU A 120 -4.04 5.34 -13.04
C LEU A 120 -3.03 5.15 -11.90
N ALA A 121 -2.93 3.94 -11.36
CA ALA A 121 -2.00 3.61 -10.29
C ALA A 121 -0.90 2.66 -10.76
N PHE A 122 0.35 2.95 -10.38
CA PHE A 122 1.48 2.04 -10.54
C PHE A 122 1.58 1.13 -9.33
N ALA A 123 1.39 -0.17 -9.53
CA ALA A 123 1.60 -1.20 -8.51
C ALA A 123 2.90 -1.95 -8.77
N HIS A 124 3.54 -2.43 -7.71
CA HIS A 124 4.63 -3.38 -7.85
C HIS A 124 4.09 -4.71 -8.37
N HIS A 125 4.86 -5.37 -9.23
CA HIS A 125 4.48 -6.68 -9.72
C HIS A 125 4.86 -7.73 -8.67
N HIS A 126 3.86 -8.38 -8.10
CA HIS A 126 4.04 -9.45 -7.13
C HIS A 126 3.53 -10.78 -7.66
N ALA A 127 4.23 -11.86 -7.33
CA ALA A 127 3.77 -13.22 -7.58
C ALA A 127 2.78 -13.66 -6.50
N GLU A 128 1.83 -14.53 -6.84
CA GLU A 128 0.87 -15.05 -5.86
C GLU A 128 1.58 -15.85 -4.74
N ILE A 129 1.35 -15.46 -3.49
CA ILE A 129 1.81 -16.23 -2.33
C ILE A 129 0.90 -17.45 -2.17
N SER A 130 1.44 -18.62 -2.50
CA SER A 130 0.71 -19.89 -2.43
C SER A 130 0.16 -20.15 -1.03
N GLY A 131 -1.14 -20.48 -0.96
CA GLY A 131 -1.82 -20.84 0.29
C GLY A 131 -2.19 -19.67 1.20
N LEU A 132 -1.68 -18.46 0.94
CA LEU A 132 -1.98 -17.29 1.77
C LEU A 132 -3.47 -16.94 1.74
N LYS A 133 -4.07 -16.88 0.55
CA LYS A 133 -5.51 -16.60 0.40
C LYS A 133 -6.35 -17.55 1.25
N ASN A 134 -6.05 -18.85 1.19
CA ASN A 134 -6.76 -19.86 1.98
C ASN A 134 -6.51 -19.67 3.48
N TYR A 135 -5.26 -19.39 3.86
CA TYR A 135 -4.88 -19.11 5.26
C TYR A 135 -5.67 -17.95 5.82
N VAL A 136 -5.77 -16.84 5.08
CA VAL A 136 -6.46 -15.64 5.55
C VAL A 136 -7.99 -15.84 5.59
N GLN A 137 -8.57 -16.60 4.65
CA GLN A 137 -10.01 -16.94 4.64
C GLN A 137 -10.44 -17.74 5.88
N ILE A 138 -9.57 -18.60 6.42
CA ILE A 138 -9.87 -19.41 7.61
C ILE A 138 -9.55 -18.70 8.93
N LEU A 139 -8.93 -17.52 8.89
CA LEU A 139 -8.68 -16.73 10.10
C LEU A 139 -10.02 -16.26 10.69
N ASN A 140 -10.21 -16.55 11.97
CA ASN A 140 -11.39 -16.14 12.72
C ASN A 140 -11.02 -15.01 13.68
N PRO A 141 -11.50 -13.77 13.46
CA PRO A 141 -11.26 -12.62 14.33
C PRO A 141 -11.53 -12.88 15.81
N SER A 142 -12.53 -13.69 16.12
CA SER A 142 -12.94 -14.00 17.49
C SER A 142 -11.94 -14.88 18.26
N LYS A 143 -11.03 -15.57 17.55
CA LYS A 143 -9.99 -16.42 18.16
C LYS A 143 -8.71 -15.65 18.47
N PHE A 144 -8.57 -14.42 17.99
CA PHE A 144 -7.41 -13.60 18.32
C PHE A 144 -7.55 -13.06 19.73
N THR A 145 -6.59 -13.43 20.59
CA THR A 145 -6.36 -12.81 21.89
C THR A 145 -5.70 -11.43 21.75
N ASP A 146 -5.15 -11.14 20.57
CA ASP A 146 -4.49 -9.88 20.26
C ASP A 146 -5.52 -8.73 20.12
N ILE A 147 -5.36 -7.74 20.99
CA ILE A 147 -6.20 -6.54 21.07
C ILE A 147 -6.16 -5.75 19.76
N PHE A 148 -5.03 -5.75 19.03
CA PHE A 148 -4.89 -5.07 17.74
C PHE A 148 -5.74 -5.73 16.66
N LEU A 149 -5.68 -7.06 16.53
CA LEU A 149 -6.50 -7.79 15.56
C LEU A 149 -8.00 -7.69 15.88
N ARG A 150 -8.34 -7.66 17.17
CA ARG A 150 -9.71 -7.42 17.63
C ARG A 150 -10.18 -5.99 17.32
N GLY A 151 -9.31 -5.00 17.50
CA GLY A 151 -9.55 -3.59 17.18
C GLY A 151 -9.69 -3.32 15.69
N LEU A 152 -8.85 -3.96 14.86
CA LEU A 152 -8.96 -3.91 13.40
C LEU A 152 -10.29 -4.51 12.94
N GLY A 153 -10.64 -5.69 13.43
CA GLY A 153 -11.97 -6.27 13.19
C GLY A 153 -13.07 -5.25 13.51
N TRP A 154 -13.06 -4.69 14.72
CA TRP A 154 -14.05 -3.68 15.12
C TRP A 154 -14.09 -2.46 14.19
N MET A 155 -12.95 -1.86 13.82
CA MET A 155 -12.89 -0.63 13.01
C MET A 155 -13.54 -0.81 11.64
N TYR A 156 -13.33 -1.96 11.00
CA TYR A 156 -13.93 -2.26 9.70
C TYR A 156 -15.39 -2.76 9.80
N PHE A 157 -15.76 -3.45 10.88
CA PHE A 157 -17.13 -3.98 11.06
C PHE A 157 -18.11 -2.98 11.71
N SER A 158 -17.61 -1.92 12.35
CA SER A 158 -18.43 -0.89 13.01
C SER A 158 -19.36 -0.11 12.07
N CYS A 159 -19.17 -0.22 10.75
CA CYS A 159 -20.06 0.40 9.77
C CYS A 159 -21.44 -0.30 9.67
N GLU A 160 -21.57 -1.57 10.09
CA GLU A 160 -22.86 -2.26 10.19
C GLU A 160 -23.51 -2.16 11.59
N ALA A 161 -22.72 -1.87 12.62
CA ALA A 161 -23.21 -1.67 13.98
C ALA A 161 -24.05 -0.38 14.15
N LEU A 162 -24.06 0.52 13.16
CA LEU A 162 -25.00 1.65 13.15
C LEU A 162 -26.43 1.25 12.76
N THR A 163 -26.61 0.11 12.09
CA THR A 163 -27.93 -0.44 11.72
C THR A 163 -28.47 -1.49 12.69
N SER A 164 -27.60 -2.12 13.49
CA SER A 164 -27.99 -3.09 14.53
C SER A 164 -27.66 -2.52 15.91
N ASN A 165 -28.57 -2.58 16.88
CA ASN A 165 -28.45 -2.05 18.27
C ASN A 165 -27.27 -2.62 19.11
N CYS A 166 -26.03 -2.60 18.61
CA CYS A 166 -24.83 -3.09 19.26
C CYS A 166 -24.19 -1.94 20.05
N LYS A 167 -24.43 -1.90 21.37
CA LYS A 167 -23.94 -0.82 22.24
C LYS A 167 -22.54 -1.05 22.85
N THR A 168 -22.00 -2.26 22.78
CA THR A 168 -20.71 -2.65 23.41
C THR A 168 -19.97 -3.74 22.62
N LEU A 169 -18.63 -3.72 22.72
CA LEU A 169 -17.68 -4.65 22.07
C LEU A 169 -17.99 -6.14 22.34
N GLU A 170 -18.55 -6.45 23.50
CA GLU A 170 -18.84 -7.83 23.93
C GLU A 170 -20.13 -8.40 23.33
N ASN A 171 -21.02 -7.57 22.81
CA ASN A 171 -22.38 -7.98 22.42
C ASN A 171 -22.57 -8.24 20.92
N CYS A 172 -21.53 -8.04 20.10
CA CYS A 172 -21.62 -8.36 18.67
C CYS A 172 -21.03 -9.75 18.41
N SER A 173 -21.88 -10.70 18.03
CA SER A 173 -21.44 -12.00 17.51
C SER A 173 -20.82 -11.78 16.13
N LEU A 174 -19.49 -11.65 16.09
CA LEU A 174 -18.73 -11.51 14.85
C LEU A 174 -18.55 -12.88 14.17
N ASN A 175 -19.64 -13.46 13.68
CA ASN A 175 -19.63 -14.59 12.74
C ASN A 175 -19.43 -14.06 11.30
N ILE A 176 -18.42 -13.22 11.09
CA ILE A 176 -18.16 -12.57 9.81
C ILE A 176 -16.81 -13.04 9.28
N SER A 177 -16.79 -13.58 8.06
CA SER A 177 -15.59 -14.09 7.42
C SER A 177 -14.60 -12.95 7.15
N LEU A 178 -13.31 -13.22 7.34
CA LEU A 178 -12.24 -12.27 7.00
C LEU A 178 -12.23 -11.91 5.50
N GLU A 179 -12.88 -12.75 4.69
CA GLU A 179 -13.17 -12.51 3.28
C GLU A 179 -13.81 -11.13 3.06
N TRP A 180 -14.71 -10.67 3.95
CA TRP A 180 -15.34 -9.34 3.81
C TRP A 180 -14.37 -8.18 4.08
N LEU A 181 -13.45 -8.32 5.05
CA LEU A 181 -12.41 -7.32 5.36
C LEU A 181 -11.44 -7.14 4.20
N MET A 182 -11.11 -8.25 3.54
CA MET A 182 -10.20 -8.27 2.41
C MET A 182 -10.87 -7.87 1.10
N MET A 183 -12.16 -8.18 0.92
CA MET A 183 -12.88 -7.84 -0.31
C MET A 183 -13.07 -6.33 -0.51
N GLN A 184 -13.04 -5.55 0.57
CA GLN A 184 -13.01 -4.08 0.57
C GLN A 184 -11.60 -3.50 0.35
N SER A 185 -10.54 -4.23 0.75
CA SER A 185 -9.17 -3.71 0.72
C SER A 185 -8.35 -4.18 -0.49
N PHE A 186 -8.64 -5.32 -1.12
CA PHE A 186 -7.75 -5.87 -2.16
C PHE A 186 -8.42 -6.77 -3.20
N ASP A 187 -7.95 -6.69 -4.45
CA ASP A 187 -7.76 -7.87 -5.28
C ASP A 187 -6.68 -8.69 -4.57
N MET A 188 -6.94 -9.95 -4.20
CA MET A 188 -6.30 -10.74 -3.11
C MET A 188 -4.74 -10.82 -3.04
N ALA A 189 -4.02 -10.09 -3.88
CA ALA A 189 -2.65 -9.67 -3.66
C ALA A 189 -2.54 -8.78 -2.40
N PHE A 190 -1.53 -9.06 -1.57
CA PHE A 190 -1.11 -8.21 -0.45
C PHE A 190 -0.94 -6.73 -0.89
N SER A 191 -1.06 -5.78 0.05
CA SER A 191 -0.48 -4.45 -0.15
C SER A 191 1.01 -4.58 -0.45
N ASP A 192 1.59 -3.63 -1.18
CA ASP A 192 3.02 -3.60 -1.46
C ASP A 192 3.84 -3.80 -0.16
N ASP A 193 3.47 -3.08 0.89
CA ASP A 193 4.12 -3.18 2.20
C ASP A 193 4.10 -4.59 2.80
N GLY A 194 3.00 -5.32 2.62
CA GLY A 194 2.89 -6.65 3.20
C GLY A 194 3.54 -7.75 2.37
N TYR A 195 3.68 -7.56 1.05
CA TYR A 195 4.60 -8.36 0.23
C TYR A 195 6.05 -8.14 0.65
N ASP A 196 6.43 -6.90 0.96
CA ASP A 196 7.76 -6.57 1.45
C ASP A 196 8.04 -7.24 2.80
N VAL A 197 7.06 -7.26 3.71
CA VAL A 197 7.15 -8.00 4.97
C VAL A 197 7.31 -9.51 4.74
N TYR A 198 6.53 -10.09 3.84
CA TYR A 198 6.67 -11.51 3.49
C TYR A 198 8.08 -11.84 2.99
N ASN A 199 8.58 -11.04 2.03
CA ASN A 199 9.92 -11.22 1.46
C ASN A 199 11.02 -11.03 2.50
N ALA A 200 10.88 -10.07 3.41
CA ALA A 200 11.84 -9.83 4.49
C ALA A 200 11.95 -11.04 5.43
N VAL A 201 10.82 -11.58 5.87
CA VAL A 201 10.80 -12.79 6.73
C VAL A 201 11.39 -13.98 5.98
N TYR A 202 11.05 -14.14 4.71
CA TYR A 202 11.57 -15.22 3.87
C TYR A 202 13.08 -15.12 3.67
N ALA A 203 13.61 -13.92 3.43
CA ALA A 203 15.05 -13.67 3.30
C ALA A 203 15.82 -14.03 4.58
N ILE A 204 15.29 -13.67 5.76
CA ILE A 204 15.88 -14.04 7.06
C ILE A 204 15.87 -15.57 7.24
N ALA A 205 14.76 -16.23 6.93
CA ALA A 205 14.64 -17.67 7.03
C ALA A 205 15.65 -18.41 6.14
N HIS A 206 15.83 -17.95 4.89
CA HIS A 206 16.84 -18.48 3.97
C HIS A 206 18.27 -18.27 4.49
N ALA A 207 18.60 -17.08 4.97
CA ALA A 207 19.93 -16.80 5.53
C ALA A 207 20.25 -17.70 6.74
N LEU A 208 19.27 -17.92 7.62
CA LEU A 208 19.41 -18.83 8.75
C LEU A 208 19.53 -20.29 8.32
N HIS A 209 18.74 -20.71 7.33
CA HIS A 209 18.79 -22.06 6.80
C HIS A 209 20.17 -22.39 6.22
N GLU A 210 20.71 -21.51 5.39
CA GLU A 210 22.06 -21.64 4.81
C GLU A 210 23.14 -21.69 5.90
N THR A 211 23.03 -20.83 6.92
CA THR A 211 23.98 -20.82 8.03
C THR A 211 23.96 -22.15 8.80
N LEU A 212 22.77 -22.71 9.03
CA LEU A 212 22.61 -24.00 9.72
C LEU A 212 23.11 -25.16 8.87
N LEU A 213 22.84 -25.15 7.56
CA LEU A 213 23.36 -26.17 6.63
C LEU A 213 24.88 -26.19 6.63
N GLN A 214 25.53 -25.02 6.52
CA GLN A 214 26.98 -24.91 6.58
C GLN A 214 27.54 -25.40 7.92
N GLN A 215 26.84 -25.20 9.04
CA GLN A 215 27.29 -25.72 10.34
C GLN A 215 27.23 -27.24 10.40
N VAL A 216 26.22 -27.87 9.77
CA VAL A 216 26.08 -29.33 9.72
C VAL A 216 27.12 -29.94 8.78
N GLU A 217 27.35 -29.35 7.61
CA GLU A 217 28.35 -29.83 6.64
C GLU A 217 29.79 -29.67 7.15
N ASN A 218 30.06 -28.63 7.96
CA ASN A 218 31.36 -28.41 8.57
C ASN A 218 31.53 -29.14 9.92
N GLN A 219 30.57 -29.97 10.37
CA GLN A 219 30.82 -30.87 11.50
C GLN A 219 31.86 -31.92 11.08
N PRO A 220 32.98 -32.07 11.82
CA PRO A 220 34.00 -33.02 11.46
C PRO A 220 33.44 -34.45 11.49
N ILE A 221 33.72 -35.20 10.41
CA ILE A 221 33.54 -36.64 10.25
C ILE A 221 34.45 -37.36 11.27
N ASN A 222 34.19 -37.23 12.57
CA ASN A 222 34.95 -37.88 13.64
C ASN A 222 34.14 -38.97 14.35
N THR A 223 32.90 -39.23 13.92
CA THR A 223 32.00 -40.21 14.56
C THR A 223 31.80 -41.50 13.78
N LEU A 224 32.32 -41.62 12.55
CA LEU A 224 32.23 -42.87 11.77
C LEU A 224 33.51 -43.73 11.84
N THR A 225 34.66 -43.17 12.20
CA THR A 225 35.92 -43.93 12.35
C THR A 225 36.07 -44.65 13.69
N ALA A 226 35.15 -44.46 14.63
CA ALA A 226 35.16 -45.13 15.93
C ALA A 226 34.40 -46.47 15.95
N LEU A 227 33.70 -46.84 14.87
CA LEU A 227 32.93 -48.09 14.77
C LEU A 227 33.59 -49.15 13.88
N ASP A 228 34.61 -48.79 13.09
CA ASP A 228 35.33 -49.73 12.22
C ASP A 228 36.55 -50.39 12.88
N SER A 229 36.92 -50.00 14.11
CA SER A 229 38.07 -50.58 14.82
C SER A 229 37.75 -51.81 15.68
N ASP A 230 36.49 -52.23 15.80
CA ASP A 230 36.07 -53.33 16.68
C ASP A 230 35.81 -54.67 15.98
N CYS A 231 36.05 -54.77 14.66
CA CYS A 231 35.96 -56.03 13.92
C CYS A 231 37.32 -56.45 13.36
N SER A 232 38.26 -56.79 14.24
CA SER A 232 39.50 -57.52 13.89
C SER A 232 40.05 -58.26 15.12
N LEU A 233 39.50 -59.45 15.38
CA LEU A 233 40.09 -60.50 16.20
C LEU A 233 39.90 -61.85 15.51
#